data_AF-A0A3D8HLP2-F1
#
_entry.id   AF-A0A3D8HLP2-F1
#
_cell.length_a   1.000
_cell.length_b   1.000
_cell.length_c   1.000
_cell.angle_alpha   90.00
_cell.angle_beta   90.00
_cell.angle_gamma   90.00
#
_symmetry.space_group_name_H-M   'P 1'
#
loop_
_entity.id
_entity.type
_entity.pdbx_description
1 polymer ?
#
loop_
_entity_poly.entity_id
_entity_poly.type
_entity_poly.pdbx_seq_one_letter_code
_entity_poly.pdbx_strand_id
1 'polypeptide(L)' 'MSKKHRKLVIFSGAGLSADSGIATFRDSDGLWASYDPFEVCNFKNWEKNY' A
#
# COMPACT_ATOMS: atom_id res chain seq x y z
N MET A 1 -16.93 -36.71 -15.97
CA MET A 1 -15.60 -36.09 -15.78
C MET A 1 -15.76 -34.80 -14.99
N SER A 2 -15.20 -34.71 -13.78
CA SER A 2 -15.28 -33.51 -12.93
C SER A 2 -14.39 -32.40 -13.52
N LYS A 3 -14.98 -31.22 -13.79
CA LYS A 3 -14.28 -30.06 -14.35
C LYS A 3 -13.41 -29.44 -13.25
N LYS A 4 -12.10 -29.70 -13.27
CA LYS A 4 -11.18 -29.15 -12.26
C LYS A 4 -11.10 -27.62 -12.44
N HIS A 5 -11.67 -26.87 -11.50
CA HIS A 5 -11.59 -25.40 -11.52
C HIS A 5 -10.13 -24.97 -11.34
N ARG A 6 -9.67 -24.07 -12.21
CA ARG A 6 -8.35 -23.45 -12.10
C ARG A 6 -8.39 -22.42 -10.98
N LYS A 7 -7.43 -22.50 -10.05
CA LYS A 7 -7.27 -21.50 -8.98
C LYS A 7 -6.48 -20.32 -9.54
N LEU A 8 -7.05 -19.12 -9.48
CA LEU A 8 -6.39 -17.87 -9.83
C LEU A 8 -6.17 -17.05 -8.56
N VAL A 9 -4.97 -16.51 -8.39
CA VAL A 9 -4.61 -15.61 -7.29
C VAL A 9 -4.02 -14.35 -7.92
N ILE A 10 -4.44 -13.20 -7.41
CA ILE A 10 -3.93 -11.89 -7.83
C ILE A 10 -3.37 -11.21 -6.59
N PHE A 11 -2.14 -10.72 -6.69
CA PHE A 11 -1.51 -9.87 -5.70
C PHE A 11 -1.64 -8.42 -6.15
N SER A 12 -1.93 -7.51 -5.23
CA SER A 12 -2.07 -6.09 -5.51
C SER A 12 -1.22 -5.26 -4.55
N GLY A 13 -0.94 -4.02 -4.95
CA GLY A 13 -0.28 -3.03 -4.13
C GLY A 13 -0.94 -1.67 -4.30
N ALA A 14 -0.38 -0.64 -3.65
CA ALA A 14 -0.95 0.71 -3.63
C ALA A 14 -1.23 1.31 -5.02
N GLY A 15 -0.47 0.91 -6.05
CA GLY A 15 -0.67 1.37 -7.43
C GLY A 15 -2.06 1.06 -7.99
N LEU A 16 -2.74 0.01 -7.51
CA LEU A 16 -4.12 -0.29 -7.93
C LEU A 16 -5.10 0.83 -7.54
N SER A 17 -4.79 1.58 -6.49
CA SER A 17 -5.65 2.63 -5.95
C SER A 17 -5.30 4.05 -6.44
N ALA A 18 -4.24 4.21 -7.23
CA ALA A 18 -3.78 5.52 -7.72
C ALA A 18 -4.89 6.25 -8.50
N ASP A 19 -5.55 5.54 -9.42
CA ASP A 19 -6.64 6.07 -10.24
C ASP A 19 -7.92 6.37 -9.42
N SER A 20 -8.00 5.87 -8.19
CA SER A 20 -9.09 6.17 -7.25
C SER A 20 -8.78 7.39 -6.35
N GLY A 21 -7.67 8.09 -6.61
CA GLY A 21 -7.25 9.28 -5.85
C GLY A 21 -6.52 8.96 -4.55
N ILE A 22 -6.09 7.71 -4.33
CA ILE A 22 -5.28 7.33 -3.18
C ILE A 22 -3.81 7.33 -3.61
N ALA A 23 -3.02 8.24 -3.03
CA ALA A 23 -1.60 8.36 -3.32
C ALA A 23 -0.85 7.04 -3.04
N THR A 24 0.11 6.70 -3.92
CA THR A 24 0.97 5.54 -3.71
C THR A 24 2.13 5.87 -2.77
N PHE A 25 2.84 4.86 -2.30
CA PHE A 25 3.94 5.08 -1.35
C PHE A 25 5.19 5.68 -1.98
N ARG A 26 5.59 5.21 -3.17
CA ARG A 26 6.94 5.42 -3.73
C ARG A 26 6.96 6.10 -5.10
N ASP A 27 5.84 6.64 -5.56
CA ASP A 27 5.89 7.49 -6.76
C ASP A 27 6.71 8.75 -6.50
N SER A 28 7.05 9.47 -7.56
CA SER A 28 7.81 10.72 -7.50
C SER A 28 7.15 11.79 -6.60
N ASP A 29 5.82 11.82 -6.56
CA ASP A 29 4.96 12.62 -5.68
C ASP A 29 4.25 11.76 -4.62
N GLY A 30 4.75 10.54 -4.39
CA GLY A 30 4.18 9.57 -3.45
C GLY A 30 4.33 9.98 -1.99
N LEU A 31 3.62 9.27 -1.11
CA LEU A 31 3.58 9.56 0.32
C LEU A 31 4.98 9.65 0.96
N TRP A 32 5.92 8.79 0.56
CA TRP A 32 7.26 8.78 1.16
C TRP A 32 8.20 9.85 0.59
N ALA A 33 7.79 10.57 -0.46
CA ALA A 33 8.47 11.79 -0.87
C ALA A 33 8.11 12.97 0.06
N SER A 34 6.96 12.90 0.73
CA SER A 34 6.46 13.95 1.63
C SER A 34 6.58 13.63 3.12
N TYR A 35 6.60 12.34 3.48
CA TYR A 35 6.62 11.88 4.88
C TYR A 35 7.69 10.82 5.09
N ASP A 36 8.44 10.91 6.18
CA ASP A 36 9.39 9.84 6.56
C ASP A 36 8.60 8.62 7.08
N PRO A 37 8.68 7.45 6.41
CA PRO A 37 7.98 6.24 6.86
C PRO A 37 8.41 5.78 8.26
N PHE A 38 9.62 6.11 8.72
CA PHE A 38 10.05 5.78 10.09
C PHE A 38 9.40 6.67 11.15
N GLU A 39 8.91 7.84 10.79
CA GLU A 39 8.09 8.66 11.69
C GLU A 39 6.64 8.23 11.68
N VAL A 40 6.04 8.07 10.48
CA VAL A 40 4.58 7.87 10.36
C VAL A 40 4.12 6.42 10.36
N CYS A 41 5.02 5.45 10.15
CA CYS A 41 4.70 4.01 10.09
C CYS A 41 5.52 3.18 11.08
N ASN A 42 5.90 3.77 12.23
CA ASN A 42 6.65 3.08 13.28
C ASN A 42 5.88 3.07 14.59
N PHE A 43 5.68 1.87 15.13
CA PHE A 43 4.99 1.66 16.41
C PHE A 43 5.59 2.50 17.55
N LYS A 44 6.92 2.64 17.61
CA LYS A 44 7.58 3.42 18.67
C LYS A 44 7.26 4.92 18.63
N ASN A 45 6.87 5.42 17.45
CA ASN A 45 6.56 6.83 17.22
C ASN A 45 5.06 7.11 17.27
N TRP A 46 4.21 6.07 17.31
CA TRP A 46 2.75 6.21 17.40
C TRP A 46 2.32 7.04 18.60
N GLU A 47 2.83 6.72 19.80
CA GLU A 47 2.45 7.41 21.04
C GLU A 47 2.79 8.91 21.04
N LYS A 48 3.75 9.34 20.21
CA LYS A 48 4.18 10.74 20.12
C LYS A 48 3.35 11.55 19.11
N ASN A 49 2.63 10.87 18.22
CA ASN A 49 1.86 11.44 17.11
C ASN A 49 0.34 11.29 17.30
N TYR A 50 -0.11 10.89 18.49
CA TYR A 50 -1.52 10.76 18.87
C TYR A 50 -1.99 12.00 19.66
#